data_AF-A0A5E4D7K4-F1
#
_entry.id   AF-A0A5E4D7K4-F1
#
_cell.length_a   1.000
_cell.length_b   1.000
_cell.length_c   1.000
_cell.angle_alpha   90.00
_cell.angle_beta   90.00
_cell.angle_gamma   90.00
#
_symmetry.space_group_name_H-M   'P 1'
#
loop_
_entity.id
_entity.type
_entity.pdbx_description
1 polymer ?
#
loop_
_entity_poly.entity_id
_entity_poly.type
_entity_poly.pdbx_seq_one_letter_code
_entity_poly.pdbx_strand_id
1 'polypeptide(L)' 'TLKDVGLIQHQHKQTQTLSGGLKRKLSIGIAFMGTSRTVVLDEPTSGVDPCSRRSLWDILLKYRE' A
#
# COMPACT_ATOMS: atom_id res chain seq x y z
N THR A 1 2.92 9.36 -2.97
CA THR A 1 1.48 9.11 -2.68
C THR A 1 0.82 8.06 -3.56
N LEU A 2 0.67 8.13 -4.90
CA LEU A 2 0.25 6.94 -5.70
C LEU A 2 1.40 6.24 -6.42
N LYS A 3 2.42 7.01 -6.77
CA LYS A 3 3.68 6.53 -7.37
C LYS A 3 4.43 5.59 -6.43
N ASP A 4 4.52 5.96 -5.16
CA ASP A 4 5.29 5.21 -4.16
C ASP A 4 4.69 3.84 -3.87
N VAL A 5 3.36 3.71 -3.92
CA VAL A 5 2.65 2.44 -3.74
C VAL A 5 2.44 1.66 -5.05
N GLY A 6 2.98 2.13 -6.17
CA GLY A 6 2.88 1.46 -7.46
C GLY A 6 1.46 1.42 -8.06
N LEU A 7 0.61 2.39 -7.73
CA LEU A 7 -0.81 2.40 -8.12
C LEU A 7 -1.17 3.42 -9.22
N ILE A 8 -0.19 4.09 -9.85
CA ILE A 8 -0.43 5.10 -10.89
C ILE A 8 -1.30 4.58 -12.03
N GLN A 9 -1.01 3.38 -12.53
CA GLN A 9 -1.79 2.70 -13.58
C GLN A 9 -3.24 2.34 -13.18
N HIS A 10 -3.57 2.50 -11.91
CA HIS A 10 -4.89 2.20 -11.33
C HIS A 10 -5.59 3.43 -10.77
N GLN A 11 -5.07 4.64 -11.00
CA GLN A 11 -5.58 5.88 -10.39
C GLN A 11 -7.06 6.16 -10.71
N HIS A 12 -7.56 5.68 -11.85
CA HIS A 12 -8.96 5.85 -12.27
C HIS A 12 -9.80 4.59 -12.10
N LYS A 13 -9.22 3.50 -11.57
CA LYS A 13 -9.98 2.28 -11.30
C LYS A 13 -10.69 2.41 -9.96
N GLN A 14 -11.96 2.04 -9.93
CA GLN A 14 -12.70 1.96 -8.67
C GLN A 14 -12.06 0.92 -7.74
N THR A 15 -11.94 1.24 -6.46
CA THR A 15 -11.30 0.38 -5.45
C THR A 15 -11.86 -1.04 -5.44
N GLN A 16 -13.17 -1.22 -5.67
CA GLN A 16 -13.82 -2.53 -5.73
C GLN A 16 -13.20 -3.47 -6.78
N THR A 17 -12.70 -2.92 -7.90
CA THR A 17 -12.10 -3.65 -9.03
C THR A 17 -10.62 -3.99 -8.83
N LEU A 18 -10.00 -3.50 -7.75
CA LEU A 18 -8.61 -3.81 -7.42
C LEU A 18 -8.51 -5.20 -6.80
N SER A 19 -7.40 -5.91 -7.07
CA SER A 19 -7.06 -7.16 -6.38
C SER A 19 -6.82 -6.92 -4.89
N GLY A 20 -6.89 -7.98 -4.07
CA GLY A 20 -6.65 -7.87 -2.62
C GLY A 20 -5.31 -7.20 -2.28
N GLY A 21 -4.23 -7.58 -2.97
CA GLY A 21 -2.91 -6.96 -2.80
C GLY A 21 -2.87 -5.48 -3.18
N LEU A 22 -3.56 -5.08 -4.26
CA LEU A 22 -3.65 -3.67 -4.66
C LEU A 22 -4.48 -2.84 -3.68
N LYS A 23 -5.58 -3.38 -3.15
CA LYS A 23 -6.36 -2.76 -2.07
C LYS A 23 -5.52 -2.53 -0.82
N ARG A 24 -4.67 -3.49 -0.47
CA ARG A 24 -3.75 -3.39 0.66
C ARG A 24 -2.69 -2.29 0.45
N LYS A 25 -2.07 -2.24 -0.74
CA LYS A 25 -1.13 -1.15 -1.11
C LYS A 25 -1.80 0.21 -1.05
N LEU A 26 -3.05 0.31 -1.49
CA LEU A 26 -3.82 1.56 -1.42
C LEU A 26 -4.09 1.98 0.02
N SER A 27 -4.52 1.05 0.87
CA SER A 27 -4.77 1.30 2.30
C SER A 27 -3.50 1.83 3.02
N ILE A 28 -2.34 1.25 2.71
CA ILE A 28 -1.05 1.71 3.24
C ILE A 28 -0.71 3.11 2.72
N GLY A 29 -0.90 3.36 1.41
CA GLY A 29 -0.67 4.68 0.83
C GLY A 29 -1.56 5.78 1.44
N ILE A 30 -2.79 5.43 1.81
CA ILE A 30 -3.70 6.33 2.55
C ILE A 30 -3.16 6.61 3.95
N ALA A 31 -2.69 5.58 4.67
CA ALA A 31 -2.14 5.75 6.03
C ALA A 31 -0.94 6.71 6.07
N PHE A 32 -0.11 6.71 5.02
CA PHE A 32 1.04 7.61 4.90
C PHE A 32 0.73 8.99 4.31
N MET A 33 -0.48 9.21 3.77
CA MET A 33 -0.84 10.49 3.14
C MET A 33 -0.94 11.64 4.15
N GLY A 34 -1.35 11.36 5.39
CA GLY A 34 -1.66 12.36 6.42
C GLY A 34 -0.46 12.99 7.12
N THR A 35 0.78 12.79 6.64
CA THR A 35 2.02 13.23 7.34
C THR A 35 2.08 12.77 8.81
N SER A 36 1.49 11.62 9.10
CA SER A 36 1.45 11.05 10.45
C SER A 36 2.87 10.73 10.93
N ARG A 37 3.25 11.22 12.11
CA ARG A 37 4.55 10.91 12.73
C ARG A 37 4.72 9.42 13.05
N THR A 38 3.60 8.73 13.29
CA THR A 38 3.55 7.30 13.58
C THR A 38 2.36 6.69 12.87
N VAL A 39 2.56 5.54 12.23
CA VAL A 39 1.51 4.75 11.59
C VAL A 39 1.52 3.36 12.20
N VAL A 40 0.36 2.88 12.66
CA VAL A 40 0.16 1.51 13.15
C VAL A 40 -0.56 0.72 12.06
N LEU A 41 -0.01 -0.44 11.71
CA LEU A 41 -0.56 -1.31 10.67
C LEU A 41 -0.92 -2.65 11.28
N ASP A 42 -2.20 -3.00 11.20
CA ASP A 42 -2.67 -4.32 11.63
C ASP A 42 -2.60 -5.31 10.45
N GLU A 43 -1.90 -6.42 10.67
CA GLU A 43 -1.75 -7.52 9.72
C GLU A 43 -1.42 -7.11 8.26
N PRO A 44 -0.47 -6.20 7.96
CA PRO A 44 -0.36 -5.53 6.64
C PRO A 44 -0.06 -6.47 5.47
N THR A 45 0.42 -7.69 5.74
CA THR A 45 0.81 -8.67 4.70
C THR A 45 -0.12 -9.88 4.60
N SER A 46 -1.16 -9.97 5.44
CA SER A 46 -2.08 -11.12 5.43
C SER A 46 -2.89 -11.19 4.12
N GLY A 47 -3.02 -12.39 3.56
CA GLY A 47 -3.74 -12.62 2.30
C GLY A 47 -3.07 -12.04 1.05
N VAL A 48 -1.80 -11.64 1.13
CA VAL A 48 -1.03 -11.11 0.00
C VAL A 48 -0.08 -12.20 -0.53
N ASP A 49 0.00 -12.36 -1.86
CA ASP A 49 0.92 -13.31 -2.47
C ASP A 49 2.40 -12.97 -2.18
N PRO A 50 3.33 -13.94 -2.27
CA PRO A 50 4.73 -13.71 -1.91
C PRO A 50 5.41 -12.55 -2.65
N CYS A 51 5.07 -12.33 -3.92
CA CYS A 51 5.65 -11.27 -4.74
C CYS A 51 5.13 -9.89 -4.29
N SER A 52 3.81 -9.77 -4.14
CA SER A 52 3.16 -8.54 -3.67
C SER A 52 3.57 -8.17 -2.25
N ARG A 53 3.84 -9.15 -1.37
CA ARG A 53 4.35 -8.92 -0.02
C ARG A 53 5.72 -8.24 -0.01
N ARG A 54 6.62 -8.60 -0.94
CA ARG A 54 7.92 -7.94 -1.09
C ARG A 54 7.75 -6.47 -1.49
N SER A 55 6.93 -6.21 -2.51
CA SER A 55 6.65 -4.82 -2.91
C SER A 55 6.03 -3.99 -1.79
N LEU A 56 5.21 -4.62 -0.95
CA LEU A 56 4.58 -3.97 0.19
C LEU A 56 5.62 -3.64 1.27
N TRP A 57 6.58 -4.54 1.51
CA TRP A 57 7.71 -4.29 2.40
C TRP A 57 8.60 -3.14 1.91
N ASP A 58 8.87 -3.07 0.60
CA ASP A 58 9.67 -1.99 0.00
C ASP A 58 9.01 -0.61 0.23
N ILE A 59 7.67 -0.55 0.13
CA ILE A 59 6.89 0.65 0.47
C ILE A 59 7.08 1.01 1.95
N LEU A 60 6.92 0.04 2.86
CA LEU A 60 7.05 0.30 4.30
C LEU A 60 8.45 0.80 4.67
N LEU A 61 9.49 0.22 4.09
CA LEU A 61 10.86 0.67 4.30
C LEU A 61 11.08 2.10 3.81
N LYS A 62 10.49 2.46 2.67
CA LYS A 62 10.59 3.81 2.11
C LYS A 62 9.95 4.88 3.01
N TYR A 63 8.91 4.55 3.76
CA TYR A 63 8.20 5.49 4.64
C TYR A 63 8.68 5.46 6.11
N ARG A 64 9.69 4.64 6.42
CA ARG A 64 10.28 4.57 7.76
C ARG A 64 11.29 5.70 8.03
N GLU A 65 11.85 6.30 6.98
CA GLU A 65 12.79 7.44 7.03
C GLU A 65 12.04 8.77 7.02
#